data_AF-A0A1S3Y6N9-F1
#
_entry.id   AF-A0A1S3Y6N9-F1
#
_cell.length_a   1.000
_cell.length_b   1.000
_cell.length_c   1.000
_cell.angle_alpha   90.00
_cell.angle_beta   90.00
_cell.angle_gamma   90.00
#
_symmetry.space_group_name_H-M   'P 1'
#
loop_
_entity.id
_entity.type
_entity.pdbx_description
1 polymer ?
#
loop_
_entity_poly.entity_id
_entity_poly.type
_entity_poly.pdbx_seq_one_letter_code
_entity_poly.pdbx_strand_id
1 'polypeptide(L)'
;MMNLQDFLNMYFKNIYKPIPLDYNLVLAMLWRHPENVKLAEVKVVHYCAAGSKPWRYTGKEDNMQRDDIKMLVKKWWDIYEDKSLDYKKPVALNQGSDSEPINLQPLIAAAMSEAGAVHCFIAPSAA
;
A
#
# COMPACT_ATOMS: atom_id res chain seq x y z
N MET A 1 -11.03 -8.25 -21.49
CA MET A 1 -11.20 -7.09 -20.59
C MET A 1 -9.81 -6.55 -20.31
N MET A 2 -9.55 -5.27 -20.56
CA MET A 2 -8.23 -4.65 -20.33
C MET A 2 -8.06 -4.39 -18.84
N ASN A 3 -6.88 -4.66 -18.26
CA ASN A 3 -6.62 -4.34 -16.84
C ASN A 3 -6.37 -2.83 -16.68
N LEU A 4 -6.42 -2.34 -15.44
CA LEU A 4 -6.25 -0.90 -15.15
C LEU A 4 -4.87 -0.38 -15.59
N GLN A 5 -3.81 -1.16 -15.42
CA GLN A 5 -2.46 -0.75 -15.81
C GLN A 5 -2.37 -0.53 -17.33
N ASP A 6 -2.88 -1.47 -18.13
CA ASP A 6 -2.91 -1.39 -19.58
C ASP A 6 -3.78 -0.23 -20.06
N PHE A 7 -4.95 -0.04 -19.44
CA PHE A 7 -5.85 1.06 -19.77
C PHE A 7 -5.19 2.42 -19.54
N LEU A 8 -4.58 2.63 -18.37
CA LEU A 8 -3.90 3.88 -18.04
C LEU A 8 -2.69 4.12 -18.95
N ASN A 9 -1.93 3.07 -19.25
CA ASN A 9 -0.81 3.14 -20.20
C ASN A 9 -1.28 3.57 -21.59
N MET A 10 -2.38 2.98 -22.10
CA MET A 10 -2.97 3.36 -23.37
C MET A 10 -3.48 4.81 -23.36
N TYR A 11 -4.19 5.19 -22.29
CA TYR A 11 -4.79 6.52 -22.16
C TYR A 11 -3.72 7.63 -22.06
N PHE A 12 -2.67 7.41 -21.27
CA PHE A 12 -1.61 8.39 -21.02
C PHE A 12 -0.36 8.22 -21.89
N LYS A 13 -0.41 7.38 -22.94
CA LYS A 13 0.75 7.02 -23.79
C LYS A 13 1.56 8.22 -24.30
N ASN A 14 0.92 9.36 -24.55
CA ASN A 14 1.55 10.56 -25.13
C ASN A 14 2.17 11.51 -24.09
N ILE A 15 1.90 11.32 -22.80
CA ILE A 15 2.40 12.20 -21.72
C ILE A 15 3.13 11.42 -20.62
N TYR A 16 3.54 10.18 -20.93
CA TYR A 16 4.21 9.31 -20.00
C TYR A 16 5.51 9.92 -19.48
N LYS A 17 5.70 9.83 -18.15
CA LYS A 17 6.95 10.19 -17.47
C LYS A 17 7.40 8.99 -16.62
N PRO A 18 8.64 8.52 -16.79
CA PRO A 18 9.13 7.38 -16.02
C PRO A 18 9.22 7.75 -14.54
N ILE A 19 8.70 6.87 -13.69
CA ILE A 19 8.86 6.97 -12.23
C ILE A 19 10.16 6.27 -11.86
N PRO A 20 11.05 6.91 -11.08
CA PRO A 20 12.26 6.27 -10.58
C PRO A 20 11.96 4.98 -9.79
N LEU A 21 12.87 4.02 -9.87
CA LEU A 21 12.69 2.68 -9.28
C LEU A 21 12.54 2.72 -7.75
N ASP A 22 13.18 3.66 -7.06
CA ASP A 22 13.10 3.85 -5.61
C ASP A 22 11.68 4.22 -5.13
N TYR A 23 10.87 4.84 -5.99
CA TYR A 23 9.47 5.19 -5.69
C TYR A 23 8.46 4.11 -6.10
N ASN A 24 8.89 3.06 -6.78
CA ASN A 24 8.03 1.94 -7.17
C ASN A 24 8.87 0.69 -7.43
N LEU A 25 9.50 0.16 -6.39
CA LEU A 25 10.31 -1.05 -6.53
C LEU A 25 9.40 -2.25 -6.79
N VAL A 26 9.28 -2.63 -8.06
CA VAL A 26 8.71 -3.91 -8.48
C VAL A 26 9.64 -5.03 -8.00
N LEU A 27 9.18 -5.90 -7.10
CA LEU A 27 10.03 -6.92 -6.47
C LEU A 27 10.87 -7.75 -7.44
N ALA A 28 10.34 -8.06 -8.62
CA ALA A 28 11.05 -8.84 -9.63
C ALA A 28 12.39 -8.22 -10.06
N MET A 29 12.57 -6.92 -9.86
CA MET A 29 13.84 -6.24 -10.12
C MET A 29 15.00 -6.77 -9.25
N LEU A 30 14.71 -7.31 -8.05
CA LEU A 30 15.73 -7.85 -7.14
C LEU A 30 16.49 -9.06 -7.70
N TRP A 31 15.90 -9.80 -8.64
CA TRP A 31 16.53 -10.97 -9.24
C TRP A 31 16.62 -10.92 -10.76
N ARG A 32 15.89 -10.01 -11.43
CA ARG A 32 16.03 -9.78 -12.87
C ARG A 32 17.14 -8.77 -13.20
N HIS A 33 17.26 -7.72 -12.39
CA HIS A 33 18.22 -6.64 -12.58
C HIS A 33 18.80 -6.16 -11.22
N PRO A 34 19.41 -7.06 -10.44
CA PRO A 34 19.92 -6.72 -9.11
C PRO A 34 20.93 -5.56 -9.13
N GLU A 35 21.67 -5.39 -10.23
CA GLU A 35 22.63 -4.30 -10.46
C GLU A 35 21.99 -2.91 -10.42
N ASN A 36 20.70 -2.82 -10.72
CA ASN A 36 19.94 -1.56 -10.74
C ASN A 36 19.22 -1.28 -9.43
N VAL A 37 19.28 -2.18 -8.45
CA VAL A 37 18.55 -2.04 -7.19
C VAL A 37 19.48 -1.62 -6.06
N LYS A 38 19.33 -0.39 -5.60
CA LYS A 38 19.92 0.09 -4.35
C LYS A 38 18.88 0.06 -3.24
N LEU A 39 18.74 -1.08 -2.57
CA LEU A 39 17.70 -1.33 -1.57
C LEU A 39 17.64 -0.27 -0.44
N ALA A 40 18.77 0.32 -0.06
CA ALA A 40 18.83 1.35 0.98
C ALA A 40 18.20 2.68 0.56
N GLU A 41 18.11 2.96 -0.74
CA GLU A 41 17.55 4.20 -1.29
C GLU A 41 16.04 4.06 -1.59
N VAL A 42 15.49 2.84 -1.51
CA VAL A 42 14.10 2.53 -1.86
C VAL A 42 13.14 3.10 -0.83
N LYS A 43 12.13 3.82 -1.31
CA LYS A 43 11.07 4.46 -0.52
C LYS A 43 9.77 3.67 -0.55
N VAL A 44 9.45 3.03 -1.67
CA VAL A 44 8.20 2.28 -1.85
C VAL A 44 8.49 0.93 -2.49
N VAL A 45 7.93 -0.12 -1.88
CA VAL A 45 8.04 -1.51 -2.35
C VAL A 45 6.69 -1.98 -2.88
N HIS A 46 6.69 -2.50 -4.10
CA HIS A 46 5.51 -3.07 -4.74
C HIS A 46 5.57 -4.61 -4.72
N TYR A 47 4.77 -5.19 -3.82
CA TYR A 47 4.58 -6.63 -3.67
C TYR A 47 3.69 -7.22 -4.77
N CYS A 48 4.16 -7.23 -6.02
CA CYS A 48 3.38 -7.66 -7.19
C CYS A 48 3.63 -9.12 -7.63
N ALA A 49 4.69 -9.76 -7.13
CA ALA A 49 5.03 -11.13 -7.51
C ALA A 49 4.14 -12.15 -6.76
N ALA A 50 3.95 -13.34 -7.35
CA ALA A 50 3.28 -14.44 -6.67
C ALA A 50 4.00 -14.77 -5.34
N GLY A 51 3.24 -15.04 -4.28
CA GLY A 51 3.79 -15.29 -2.94
C GLY A 51 4.32 -14.06 -2.19
N SER A 52 4.46 -12.91 -2.86
CA SER A 52 5.12 -11.75 -2.25
C SER A 52 4.25 -10.93 -1.31
N LYS A 53 2.92 -11.12 -1.32
CA LYS A 53 2.02 -10.37 -0.43
C LYS A 53 2.38 -10.65 1.03
N PRO A 54 2.81 -9.65 1.83
CA PRO A 54 3.37 -9.91 3.17
C PRO A 54 2.43 -10.68 4.11
N TRP A 55 1.14 -10.37 4.08
CA TRP A 55 0.09 -11.05 4.87
C TRP A 55 -0.25 -12.48 4.42
N ARG A 56 0.28 -12.92 3.28
CA ARG A 56 0.13 -14.27 2.72
C ARG A 56 1.48 -14.93 2.44
N TYR A 57 2.55 -14.37 2.98
CA TYR A 57 3.90 -14.81 2.66
C TYR A 57 4.17 -16.19 3.25
N THR A 58 4.48 -17.16 2.38
CA THR A 58 4.83 -18.53 2.80
C THR A 58 6.31 -18.85 2.60
N GLY A 59 7.00 -18.08 1.75
CA GLY A 59 8.40 -18.31 1.39
C GLY A 59 8.62 -19.46 0.40
N LYS A 60 7.56 -20.08 -0.12
CA LYS A 60 7.65 -21.28 -0.99
C LYS A 60 7.65 -20.95 -2.48
N GLU A 61 7.06 -19.82 -2.85
CA GLU A 61 6.97 -19.38 -4.24
C GLU A 61 8.34 -18.93 -4.77
N ASP A 62 8.49 -18.89 -6.10
CA ASP A 62 9.75 -18.60 -6.76
C ASP A 62 10.40 -17.30 -6.27
N ASN A 63 11.67 -17.41 -5.90
CA ASN A 63 12.51 -16.33 -5.37
C ASN A 63 12.11 -15.82 -3.97
N MET A 64 11.02 -16.29 -3.36
CA MET A 64 10.60 -15.84 -2.03
C MET A 64 11.58 -16.28 -0.94
N GLN A 65 12.39 -17.31 -1.17
CA GLN A 65 13.40 -17.77 -0.22
C GLN A 65 14.55 -16.76 0.03
N ARG A 66 14.67 -15.70 -0.76
CA ARG A 66 15.77 -14.72 -0.67
C ARG A 66 15.72 -13.87 0.60
N ASP A 67 16.88 -13.49 1.10
CA ASP A 67 17.00 -12.77 2.36
C ASP A 67 16.57 -11.31 2.26
N ASP A 68 16.77 -10.67 1.11
CA ASP A 68 16.26 -9.33 0.84
C ASP A 68 14.72 -9.28 0.89
N ILE A 69 14.04 -10.28 0.33
CA ILE A 69 12.58 -10.39 0.40
C ILE A 69 12.10 -10.65 1.83
N LYS A 70 12.72 -11.59 2.55
CA LYS A 70 12.39 -11.86 3.95
C LYS A 70 12.55 -10.60 4.82
N MET A 71 13.60 -9.83 4.59
CA MET A 71 13.81 -8.54 5.27
C MET A 71 12.68 -7.55 4.96
N LEU A 72 12.27 -7.41 3.70
CA LEU A 72 11.17 -6.52 3.32
C LEU A 72 9.83 -6.94 3.95
N VAL A 73 9.52 -8.23 3.91
CA VAL A 73 8.33 -8.79 4.55
C VAL A 73 8.36 -8.55 6.06
N LYS A 74 9.51 -8.74 6.71
CA LYS A 74 9.67 -8.44 8.13
C LYS A 74 9.39 -6.97 8.43
N LYS A 75 10.00 -6.03 7.70
CA LYS A 75 9.73 -4.59 7.86
C LYS A 75 8.25 -4.25 7.72
N TRP A 76 7.54 -4.91 6.80
CA TRP A 76 6.10 -4.73 6.65
C TRP A 76 5.34 -5.18 7.90
N TRP A 77 5.67 -6.34 8.46
CA TRP A 77 5.06 -6.85 9.69
C TRP A 77 5.43 -6.01 10.91
N ASP A 78 6.69 -5.55 11.02
CA ASP A 78 7.13 -4.66 12.10
C ASP A 78 6.26 -3.38 12.15
N ILE A 79 5.87 -2.84 10.98
CA ILE A 79 4.95 -1.69 10.87
C ILE A 79 3.52 -2.08 11.19
N TYR A 80 3.04 -3.22 10.67
CA TYR A 80 1.66 -3.67 10.87
C TYR A 80 1.36 -3.99 12.35
N GLU A 81 2.34 -4.54 13.06
CA GLU A 81 2.23 -4.89 14.48
C GLU A 81 2.49 -3.70 15.42
N ASP A 82 2.94 -2.57 14.88
CA ASP A 82 3.16 -1.35 15.65
C ASP A 82 1.83 -0.69 16.05
N LYS A 83 1.36 -1.05 17.25
CA LYS A 83 0.15 -0.48 17.87
C LYS A 83 0.20 1.03 18.06
N SER A 84 1.37 1.67 18.00
CA SER A 84 1.44 3.14 18.08
C SER A 84 0.83 3.81 16.85
N LEU A 85 0.80 3.10 15.71
CA LEU A 85 0.19 3.52 14.45
C LEU A 85 -1.31 3.22 14.39
N ASP A 86 -1.86 2.52 15.39
CA ASP A 86 -3.29 2.24 15.44
C ASP A 86 -4.07 3.56 15.45
N TYR A 87 -5.14 3.59 14.63
CA TYR A 87 -6.01 4.73 14.56
C TYR A 87 -6.71 4.96 15.92
N LYS A 88 -6.26 5.99 16.63
CA LYS A 88 -6.91 6.44 17.87
C LYS A 88 -8.13 7.26 17.47
N LYS A 89 -9.31 6.63 17.53
CA LYS A 89 -10.57 7.34 17.39
C LYS A 89 -10.58 8.48 18.43
N PRO A 90 -10.77 9.74 18.03
CA PRO A 90 -10.95 10.82 18.99
C PRO A 90 -12.11 10.45 19.90
N VAL A 91 -11.86 10.41 21.22
CA VAL A 91 -12.91 10.15 22.21
C VAL A 91 -13.90 11.31 22.09
N ALA A 92 -15.04 11.05 21.45
CA ALA A 92 -16.20 11.91 21.59
C ALA A 92 -16.61 11.84 23.07
N LEU A 93 -16.23 12.88 23.81
CA LEU A 93 -16.88 13.42 25.00
C LEU A 93 -17.61 12.38 25.86
N ASN A 94 -16.93 11.89 26.89
CA ASN A 94 -17.55 11.63 28.20
C ASN A 94 -16.44 11.42 29.25
N GLN A 95 -15.83 12.51 29.69
CA GLN A 95 -15.61 12.89 31.10
C GLN A 95 -14.55 13.99 31.18
N GLY A 96 -14.83 14.95 32.06
CA GLY A 96 -14.29 16.32 32.00
C GLY A 96 -12.77 16.44 32.07
N SER A 97 -12.23 17.19 31.11
CA SER A 97 -11.02 17.99 31.28
C SER A 97 -11.10 19.17 30.33
N ASP A 98 -10.84 20.37 30.84
CA ASP A 98 -11.02 21.69 30.21
C ASP A 98 -10.11 21.95 29.00
N SER A 99 -10.31 21.19 27.92
CA SER A 99 -9.78 21.52 26.60
C SER A 99 -10.92 21.49 25.59
N GLU A 100 -11.21 22.63 24.97
CA GLU A 100 -12.24 22.80 23.94
C GLU A 100 -12.23 21.62 22.95
N PRO A 101 -13.34 20.85 22.86
CA PRO A 101 -13.39 19.67 22.02
C PRO A 101 -13.47 20.11 20.55
N ILE A 102 -12.44 19.82 19.76
CA ILE A 102 -12.54 19.96 18.30
C ILE A 102 -13.58 18.94 17.83
N ASN A 103 -14.79 19.44 17.56
CA ASN A 103 -15.89 18.63 17.06
C ASN A 103 -15.59 18.25 15.60
N LEU A 104 -15.02 17.06 15.41
CA LEU A 104 -14.71 16.48 14.09
C LEU A 104 -15.93 15.85 13.40
N GLN A 105 -17.10 15.83 14.04
CA GLN A 105 -18.34 15.30 13.46
C GLN A 105 -18.71 15.95 12.12
N PRO A 106 -18.54 17.28 11.91
CA PRO A 106 -18.83 17.90 10.62
C PRO A 106 -17.91 17.40 9.51
N LEU A 107 -16.63 17.14 9.80
CA LEU A 107 -15.65 16.66 8.82
C LEU A 107 -15.90 15.19 8.44
N ILE A 108 -16.25 14.36 9.43
CA ILE A 108 -16.65 12.97 9.20
C ILE A 108 -17.97 12.90 8.43
N ALA A 109 -18.96 13.72 8.80
CA ALA A 109 -20.24 13.79 8.10
C ALA A 109 -20.09 14.30 6.66
N ALA A 110 -19.22 15.29 6.42
CA ALA A 110 -18.90 15.77 5.09
C ALA A 110 -18.25 14.67 4.23
N ALA A 111 -17.25 13.96 4.75
CA ALA A 111 -16.60 12.85 4.04
C ALA A 111 -17.57 11.71 3.71
N MET A 112 -18.49 11.38 4.63
CA MET A 112 -19.50 10.33 4.40
C MET A 112 -20.64 10.79 3.50
N SER A 113 -20.94 12.10 3.43
CA SER A 113 -21.94 12.66 2.52
C SER A 113 -21.41 12.86 1.10
N GLU A 114 -20.10 13.09 0.93
CA GLU A 114 -19.44 13.17 -0.38
C GLU A 114 -19.21 11.78 -1.00
N ALA A 115 -19.04 10.75 -0.16
CA ALA A 115 -19.09 9.35 -0.60
C ALA A 115 -20.54 8.94 -0.89
N GLY A 116 -21.10 9.40 -2.01
CA GLY A 116 -22.33 8.85 -2.56
C GLY A 116 -22.24 7.31 -2.64
N ALA A 117 -23.37 6.60 -2.52
CA ALA A 117 -23.41 5.14 -2.45
C ALA A 117 -22.53 4.46 -3.51
N VAL A 118 -21.31 4.09 -3.11
CA VAL A 118 -20.36 3.44 -4.01
C VAL A 118 -20.84 2.02 -4.20
N HIS A 119 -21.36 1.71 -5.39
CA HIS A 119 -21.61 0.34 -5.78
C HIS A 119 -20.25 -0.37 -5.86
N CYS A 120 -19.88 -1.06 -4.78
CA CYS A 120 -18.66 -1.86 -4.74
C CYS A 120 -18.84 -3.04 -5.68
N PHE A 121 -18.41 -2.87 -6.93
CA PHE A 121 -18.14 -3.99 -7.80
C PHE A 121 -16.93 -4.74 -7.23
N ILE A 122 -17.12 -6.01 -6.90
CA ILE A 122 -16.01 -6.88 -6.50
C ILE A 122 -15.06 -6.96 -7.71
N ALA A 123 -13.85 -6.41 -7.55
CA ALA A 123 -12.82 -6.55 -8.56
C ALA A 123 -12.49 -8.04 -8.74
N PRO A 124 -12.37 -8.54 -9.98
CA PRO A 124 -11.99 -9.93 -10.21
C PRO A 124 -10.62 -10.20 -9.58
N SER A 125 -10.50 -11.38 -8.96
CA SER A 125 -9.26 -11.84 -8.34
C SER A 125 -8.15 -11.85 -9.38
N ALA A 126 -7.04 -11.17 -9.09
CA ALA A 126 -5.81 -11.32 -9.86
C ALA A 126 -5.27 -12.74 -9.61
N ALA A 127 -5.20 -13.55 -10.66
CA ALA A 127 -4.45 -14.79 -10.73
C ALA A 127 -3.07 -14.51 -11.33
#